data_AF-A0A543CCH8-F1
#
_entry.id   AF-A0A543CCH8-F1
#
_cell.length_a   1.000
_cell.length_b   1.000
_cell.length_c   1.000
_cell.angle_alpha   90.00
_cell.angle_beta   90.00
_cell.angle_gamma   90.00
#
_symmetry.space_group_name_H-M   'P 1'
#
loop_
_entity.id
_entity.type
_entity.pdbx_description
1 polymer ?
#
loop_
_entity_poly.entity_id
_entity_poly.type
_entity_poly.pdbx_seq_one_letter_code
_entity_poly.pdbx_strand_id
1 'polypeptide(L)' 'MAEKKPRGRPATGQTPNRTVRVPDEVWDDAKAKAEAEGKNVSDVVNDCLRRYLRKK' A
#
# COMPACT_ATOMS: atom_id res chain seq x y z
N MET A 1 24.94 16.67 16.43
CA MET A 1 24.93 15.24 16.80
C MET A 1 23.86 14.58 15.95
N ALA A 2 24.24 13.81 14.92
CA ALA A 2 23.29 13.19 14.00
C ALA A 2 22.90 11.81 14.53
N GLU A 3 21.76 11.75 15.22
CA GLU A 3 21.22 10.49 15.76
C GLU A 3 20.75 9.58 14.61
N LYS A 4 21.54 8.54 14.33
CA LYS A 4 21.18 7.45 13.42
C LYS A 4 20.14 6.55 14.09
N LYS A 5 18.86 6.79 13.80
CA LYS A 5 17.73 5.95 14.23
C LYS A 5 17.90 4.51 13.71
N PRO A 6 17.81 3.47 14.56
CA PRO A 6 18.07 2.09 14.14
C PRO A 6 17.03 1.64 13.12
N ARG A 7 17.49 1.34 11.90
CA ARG A 7 16.71 0.65 10.87
C ARG A 7 16.78 -0.84 11.16
N GLY A 8 15.76 -1.43 11.78
CA GLY A 8 15.83 -2.87 12.05
C GLY A 8 14.55 -3.46 12.61
N ARG A 9 13.73 -4.02 11.71
CA ARG A 9 12.63 -4.97 11.93
C ARG A 9 11.31 -4.37 12.49
N PRO A 10 10.22 -4.31 11.70
CA PRO A 10 8.89 -4.03 12.23
C PRO A 10 8.48 -5.09 13.26
N ALA A 11 7.70 -4.70 14.26
CA ALA A 11 7.18 -5.61 15.28
C ALA A 11 6.50 -6.82 14.62
N THR A 12 6.90 -8.03 15.00
CA THR A 12 6.37 -9.31 14.52
C THR A 12 4.84 -9.30 14.61
N GLY A 13 4.18 -9.15 13.46
CA GLY A 13 2.72 -9.02 13.34
C GLY A 13 2.26 -8.04 12.27
N GLN A 14 3.11 -7.11 11.82
CA GLN A 14 2.79 -6.19 10.73
C GLN A 14 3.25 -6.72 9.38
N THR A 15 2.34 -6.77 8.41
CA THR A 15 2.64 -7.09 7.00
C THR A 15 3.79 -6.21 6.50
N PRO A 16 4.81 -6.77 5.82
CA PRO A 16 5.93 -5.98 5.34
C PRO A 16 5.47 -4.88 4.38
N ASN A 17 5.87 -3.64 4.65
CA ASN A 17 5.60 -2.52 3.76
C ASN A 17 6.26 -2.77 2.40
N ARG A 18 5.46 -2.70 1.33
CA ARG A 18 5.93 -2.76 -0.05
C ARG A 18 5.70 -1.39 -0.68
N THR A 19 6.77 -0.78 -1.16
CA THR A 19 6.70 0.48 -1.89
C THR A 19 6.60 0.18 -3.39
N VAL A 20 5.54 0.66 -4.02
CA VAL A 20 5.32 0.54 -5.47
C VAL A 20 5.36 1.91 -6.11
N ARG A 21 5.86 1.98 -7.35
CA ARG A 21 5.83 3.21 -8.15
C ARG A 21 4.47 3.27 -8.83
N VAL A 22 3.64 4.20 -8.37
CA VAL A 22 2.31 4.47 -8.92
C VAL A 22 2.29 5.94 -9.31
N PRO A 23 1.82 6.31 -10.50
CA PRO A 23 1.60 7.71 -10.85
C PRO A 23 0.67 8.37 -9.82
N ASP A 24 0.97 9.61 -9.43
CA ASP A 24 0.21 10.33 -8.40
C ASP A 24 -1.27 10.46 -8.76
N GLU A 25 -1.59 10.69 -10.04
CA GLU A 25 -2.97 10.76 -10.55
C GLU A 25 -3.78 9.49 -10.23
N VAL A 26 -3.18 8.32 -10.46
CA VAL A 26 -3.82 7.02 -10.19
C VAL A 26 -3.95 6.77 -8.69
N TRP A 27 -3.00 7.25 -7.90
CA TRP A 27 -3.02 7.10 -6.46
C TRP A 27 -4.11 7.95 -5.80
N ASP A 28 -4.22 9.22 -6.19
CA ASP A 28 -5.26 10.14 -5.69
C ASP A 28 -6.66 9.67 -6.09
N ASP A 29 -6.88 9.25 -7.34
CA ASP A 29 -8.17 8.70 -7.78
C ASP A 29 -8.53 7.41 -7.03
N ALA A 30 -7.56 6.51 -6.84
CA ALA A 30 -7.78 5.27 -6.10
C ALA A 30 -8.09 5.55 -4.62
N LYS A 31 -7.43 6.55 -4.03
CA LYS A 31 -7.67 6.99 -2.65
C LYS A 31 -9.05 7.61 -2.49
N ALA A 32 -9.43 8.54 -3.35
CA ALA A 32 -10.75 9.17 -3.32
C ALA A 32 -11.87 8.13 -3.45
N LYS A 33 -11.70 7.14 -4.34
CA LYS A 33 -12.64 6.03 -4.50
C LYS A 33 -12.67 5.11 -3.28
N ALA A 34 -11.51 4.80 -2.71
CA ALA A 34 -11.43 3.97 -1.49
C ALA A 34 -12.12 4.66 -0.30
N GLU A 35 -11.90 5.96 -0.11
CA GLU A 35 -12.56 6.76 0.92
C GLU A 35 -14.08 6.79 0.73
N ALA A 36 -14.56 6.95 -0.50
CA ALA A 36 -15.99 6.89 -0.81
C ALA A 36 -16.61 5.52 -0.51
N GLU A 37 -15.85 4.44 -0.68
CA GLU A 37 -16.29 3.07 -0.36
C GLU A 37 -16.04 2.66 1.11
N GLY A 38 -15.45 3.54 1.93
CA GLY A 38 -15.07 3.24 3.31
C GLY A 38 -13.95 2.19 3.44
N LYS A 39 -13.15 2.02 2.39
CA LYS A 39 -12.05 1.04 2.30
C LYS A 39 -10.70 1.74 2.42
N ASN A 40 -9.68 0.97 2.81
CA ASN A 40 -8.31 1.45 2.79
C ASN A 40 -7.69 1.24 1.40
N VAL A 41 -6.81 2.14 0.98
CA VAL A 41 -6.05 2.01 -0.27
C VAL A 41 -5.28 0.68 -0.32
N SER A 42 -4.79 0.21 0.83
CA SER A 42 -4.14 -1.10 0.96
C SER A 42 -5.03 -2.27 0.56
N ASP A 43 -6.32 -2.23 0.87
CA ASP A 43 -7.28 -3.28 0.48
C ASP A 43 -7.55 -3.25 -1.03
N VAL A 44 -7.68 -2.05 -1.60
CA VAL A 44 -7.84 -1.86 -3.04
C VAL A 44 -6.63 -2.37 -3.82
N VAL A 45 -5.42 -2.04 -3.35
CA VAL A 45 -4.17 -2.55 -3.94
C VAL A 45 -4.12 -4.07 -3.88
N ASN A 46 -4.49 -4.67 -2.75
CA ASN A 46 -4.53 -6.14 -2.61
C ASN A 46 -5.56 -6.80 -3.53
N ASP A 47 -6.75 -6.23 -3.69
CA ASP A 47 -7.77 -6.75 -4.60
C ASP A 47 -7.31 -6.68 -6.06
N CYS A 48 -6.75 -5.53 -6.48
CA CYS A 48 -6.17 -5.35 -7.80
C CYS A 48 -5.06 -6.37 -8.09
N LEU A 49 -4.14 -6.60 -7.15
CA LEU A 49 -3.08 -7.60 -7.29
C LEU A 49 -3.65 -9.03 -7.40
N ARG A 50 -4.65 -9.38 -6.57
CA ARG A 50 -5.33 -10.69 -6.65
C ARG A 50 -6.05 -10.87 -7.97
N ARG A 51 -6.73 -9.84 -8.46
CA ARG A 51 -7.42 -9.86 -9.76
C ARG A 51 -6.44 -10.01 -10.92
N TYR A 52 -5.29 -9.33 -10.85
CA TYR A 52 -4.22 -9.48 -11.84
C TYR A 52 -3.70 -10.92 -11.91
N LEU A 53 -3.45 -11.56 -10.75
CA LEU A 53 -3.02 -12.96 -10.69
C LEU A 53 -4.06 -13.97 -11.23
N ARG A 54 -5.35 -13.63 -11.16
CA ARG A 54 -6.44 -14.47 -11.71
C ARG A 54 -6.59 -14.34 -13.22
N LYS A 55 -6.07 -13.28 -13.82
CA LYS A 55 -6.11 -13.06 -15.27
C LYS A 55 -4.93 -13.84 -15.88
N LYS A 56 -5.20 -15.07 -16.31
CA LYS A 56 -4.27 -15.92 -17.07
C LYS A 56 -4.66 -15.91 -18.53
#